data_AF-A0AA37W997-F1
#
_entry.id   AF-A0AA37W997-F1
#
_cell.length_a   1.000
_cell.length_b   1.000
_cell.length_c   1.000
_cell.angle_alpha   90.00
_cell.angle_beta   90.00
_cell.angle_gamma   90.00
#
_symmetry.space_group_name_H-M   'P 1'
#
loop_
_entity.id
_entity.type
_entity.pdbx_description
1 polymer ?
#
loop_
_entity_poly.entity_id
_entity_poly.type
_entity_poly.pdbx_seq_one_letter_code
_entity_poly.pdbx_strand_id
1 'polypeptide(L)'
;MNQSDIEKLIREEWLTLVNDREAFLSKLEENLFEASQKEGLILTDFEGVPEKWKPHITSINLSVLALFELAMIFSSRISEEELIYPSMKCNHYRKNMAILSLANNLSNTAISIRDLCQKGFDCQAKTLLRWFSEMSDTLNAMLFDQEMLTAYITDCEDSSQEYKQWRKYYSPKVVRNTLKKFESELCTEFEKDINISDKREENYTWLSQYSHADFITQFISAYADNENDEQSRLTFGGAQSEQCLITLEHATSQMFVFQCILFNLLAKNHEWNGLVHDQERLEWCLLIEVYKQHYLKKSYL
;
A
#
# COMPACT_ATOMS: atom_id res chain seq x y z
N MET A 1 -10.36 27.06 -7.37
CA MET A 1 -10.08 27.18 -5.93
C MET A 1 -8.58 27.22 -5.74
N ASN A 2 -8.05 28.04 -4.83
CA ASN A 2 -6.62 27.96 -4.51
C ASN A 2 -6.36 26.76 -3.57
N GLN A 3 -5.10 26.35 -3.38
CA GLN A 3 -4.75 25.19 -2.56
C GLN A 3 -5.25 25.31 -1.10
N SER A 4 -5.21 26.53 -0.53
CA SER A 4 -5.71 26.82 0.82
C SER A 4 -7.23 26.63 0.93
N ASP A 5 -7.98 26.99 -0.12
CA ASP A 5 -9.43 26.82 -0.17
C ASP A 5 -9.82 25.34 -0.29
N ILE A 6 -9.05 24.54 -1.06
CA ILE A 6 -9.24 23.07 -1.16
C ILE A 6 -8.95 22.42 0.19
N GLU A 7 -7.81 22.77 0.81
CA GLU A 7 -7.43 22.25 2.13
C GLU A 7 -8.48 22.58 3.19
N LYS A 8 -9.04 23.80 3.15
CA LYS A 8 -10.10 24.23 4.07
C LYS A 8 -11.43 23.50 3.82
N LEU A 9 -11.86 23.36 2.57
CA LEU A 9 -13.10 22.67 2.21
C LEU A 9 -13.04 21.18 2.61
N ILE A 10 -11.92 20.53 2.28
CA ILE A 10 -11.63 19.16 2.72
C ILE A 10 -11.70 19.09 4.25
N ARG A 11 -11.12 20.06 4.97
CA ARG A 11 -11.14 20.10 6.45
C ARG A 11 -12.54 20.31 7.03
N GLU A 12 -13.41 21.09 6.38
CA GLU A 12 -14.77 21.38 6.86
C GLU A 12 -15.74 20.22 6.58
N GLU A 13 -15.69 19.62 5.38
CA GLU A 13 -16.41 18.37 5.10
C GLU A 13 -15.87 17.21 5.96
N TRP A 14 -14.55 17.15 6.17
CA TRP A 14 -13.87 16.21 7.08
C TRP A 14 -14.35 16.34 8.53
N LEU A 15 -14.39 17.56 9.10
CA LEU A 15 -14.90 17.77 10.46
C LEU A 15 -16.35 17.32 10.61
N THR A 16 -17.15 17.45 9.55
CA THR A 16 -18.56 17.06 9.55
C THR A 16 -18.73 15.54 9.46
N LEU A 17 -17.91 14.86 8.66
CA LEU A 17 -17.90 13.41 8.47
C LEU A 17 -17.24 12.65 9.66
N VAL A 18 -16.20 13.20 10.28
CA VAL A 18 -15.47 12.57 11.40
C VAL A 18 -16.29 12.53 12.69
N ASN A 19 -17.27 13.42 12.85
CA ASN A 19 -18.14 13.44 14.03
C ASN A 19 -19.10 12.23 14.09
N ASP A 20 -19.27 11.48 13.00
CA ASP A 20 -20.06 10.23 12.97
C ASP A 20 -19.29 9.12 12.22
N ARG A 21 -18.43 8.42 12.99
CA ARG A 21 -17.54 7.36 12.50
C ARG A 21 -18.28 6.20 11.82
N GLU A 22 -19.42 5.78 12.35
CA GLU A 22 -20.18 4.64 11.80
C GLU A 22 -20.87 5.01 10.49
N ALA A 23 -21.45 6.21 10.42
CA ALA A 23 -22.03 6.73 9.18
C ALA A 23 -20.97 6.89 8.10
N PHE A 24 -19.77 7.35 8.47
CA PHE A 24 -18.64 7.49 7.57
C PHE A 24 -18.18 6.15 6.98
N LEU A 25 -17.94 5.14 7.82
CA LEU A 25 -17.53 3.81 7.37
C LEU A 25 -18.60 3.14 6.49
N SER A 26 -19.88 3.29 6.85
CA SER A 26 -20.98 2.75 6.05
C SER A 26 -21.04 3.38 4.65
N LYS A 27 -20.91 4.71 4.56
CA LYS A 27 -20.88 5.41 3.27
C LYS A 27 -19.65 5.04 2.44
N LEU A 28 -18.51 4.81 3.09
CA LEU A 28 -17.30 4.35 2.44
C LEU A 28 -17.48 2.95 1.84
N GLU A 29 -18.08 2.03 2.59
CA GLU A 29 -18.41 0.69 2.11
C GLU A 29 -19.38 0.73 0.92
N GLU A 30 -20.38 1.62 0.94
CA GLU A 30 -21.30 1.85 -0.17
C GLU A 30 -20.57 2.34 -1.43
N ASN A 31 -19.72 3.37 -1.29
CA ASN A 31 -18.91 3.88 -2.40
C ASN A 31 -17.95 2.82 -2.96
N LEU A 32 -17.30 2.05 -2.08
CA LEU A 32 -16.43 0.93 -2.46
C LEU A 32 -17.22 -0.13 -3.24
N PHE A 33 -18.44 -0.44 -2.78
CA PHE A 33 -19.32 -1.38 -3.46
C PHE A 33 -19.67 -0.90 -4.87
N GLU A 34 -20.09 0.35 -5.03
CA GLU A 34 -20.40 0.93 -6.34
C GLU A 34 -19.19 0.94 -7.28
N ALA A 35 -18.04 1.39 -6.80
CA ALA A 35 -16.79 1.39 -7.56
C ALA A 35 -16.39 -0.03 -7.98
N SER A 36 -16.52 -1.00 -7.07
CA SER A 36 -16.21 -2.40 -7.33
C SER A 36 -17.10 -3.01 -8.42
N GLN A 37 -18.39 -2.70 -8.42
CA GLN A 37 -19.35 -3.16 -9.44
C GLN A 37 -19.05 -2.54 -10.80
N LYS A 38 -18.75 -1.25 -10.83
CA LYS A 38 -18.42 -0.52 -12.06
C LYS A 38 -17.16 -1.08 -12.74
N GLU A 39 -16.13 -1.35 -11.95
CA GLU A 39 -14.81 -1.78 -12.46
C GLU A 39 -14.65 -3.31 -12.48
N GLY A 40 -15.67 -4.08 -12.06
CA GLY A 40 -15.63 -5.55 -12.01
C GLY A 40 -14.64 -6.10 -10.97
N LEU A 41 -14.29 -5.32 -9.96
CA LEU A 41 -13.37 -5.69 -8.89
C LEU A 41 -14.14 -6.41 -7.76
N ILE A 42 -13.56 -7.46 -7.18
CA ILE A 42 -14.13 -8.14 -6.01
C ILE A 42 -13.56 -7.48 -4.74
N LEU A 43 -14.18 -6.38 -4.31
CA LEU A 43 -13.71 -5.60 -3.16
C LEU A 43 -14.57 -5.75 -1.91
N THR A 44 -15.76 -6.33 -1.98
CA THR A 44 -16.79 -6.17 -0.94
C THR A 44 -17.36 -7.47 -0.39
N ASP A 45 -16.54 -8.52 -0.31
CA ASP A 45 -16.94 -9.72 0.42
C ASP A 45 -16.61 -9.60 1.92
N PHE A 46 -17.60 -9.12 2.67
CA PHE A 46 -17.56 -9.07 4.13
C PHE A 46 -18.32 -10.23 4.79
N GLU A 47 -18.83 -11.20 4.01
CA GLU A 47 -19.58 -12.32 4.58
C GLU A 47 -18.65 -13.17 5.47
N GLY A 48 -19.03 -13.37 6.73
CA GLY A 48 -18.21 -14.11 7.69
C GLY A 48 -16.92 -13.41 8.12
N VAL A 49 -16.76 -12.10 7.84
CA VAL A 49 -15.63 -11.30 8.32
C VAL A 49 -15.90 -10.80 9.75
N PRO A 50 -14.99 -11.04 10.71
CA PRO A 50 -15.11 -10.49 12.05
C PRO A 50 -15.15 -8.96 12.04
N GLU A 51 -15.98 -8.34 12.90
CA GLU A 51 -16.14 -6.87 12.95
C GLU A 51 -14.81 -6.14 13.15
N LYS A 52 -13.92 -6.72 13.98
CA LYS A 52 -12.57 -6.18 14.24
C LYS A 52 -11.66 -6.16 13.01
N TRP A 53 -11.97 -6.93 11.95
CA TRP A 53 -11.17 -7.02 10.72
C TRP A 53 -11.66 -6.07 9.64
N LYS A 54 -12.96 -5.72 9.64
CA LYS A 54 -13.58 -4.90 8.59
C LYS A 54 -12.80 -3.63 8.28
N PRO A 55 -12.31 -2.85 9.26
CA PRO A 55 -11.62 -1.62 8.92
C PRO A 55 -10.29 -1.82 8.19
N HIS A 56 -9.55 -2.89 8.53
CA HIS A 56 -8.31 -3.24 7.84
C HIS A 56 -8.59 -3.68 6.40
N ILE A 57 -9.63 -4.49 6.21
CA ILE A 57 -10.10 -4.92 4.89
C ILE A 57 -10.54 -3.72 4.05
N THR A 58 -11.36 -2.84 4.61
CA THR A 58 -11.80 -1.59 3.98
C THR A 58 -10.60 -0.71 3.59
N SER A 59 -9.61 -0.56 4.47
CA SER A 59 -8.39 0.18 4.14
C SER A 59 -7.60 -0.46 3.01
N ILE A 60 -7.46 -1.79 3.00
CA ILE A 60 -6.78 -2.50 1.92
C ILE A 60 -7.54 -2.32 0.60
N ASN A 61 -8.87 -2.39 0.62
CA ASN A 61 -9.70 -2.19 -0.58
C ASN A 61 -9.56 -0.79 -1.17
N LEU A 62 -9.51 0.23 -0.32
CA LEU A 62 -9.18 1.59 -0.76
C LEU A 62 -7.77 1.64 -1.36
N SER A 63 -6.80 0.96 -0.74
CA SER A 63 -5.45 0.90 -1.29
C SER A 63 -5.36 0.17 -2.63
N VAL A 64 -6.26 -0.79 -2.87
CA VAL A 64 -6.41 -1.52 -4.14
C VAL A 64 -6.98 -0.62 -5.24
N LEU A 65 -8.04 0.15 -4.95
CA LEU A 65 -8.65 1.09 -5.90
C LEU A 65 -7.64 2.15 -6.33
N ALA A 66 -7.00 2.77 -5.36
CA ALA A 66 -5.86 3.64 -5.50
C ALA A 66 -4.78 3.16 -6.49
N LEU A 67 -4.32 1.91 -6.32
CA LEU A 67 -3.32 1.29 -7.18
C LEU A 67 -3.89 0.97 -8.57
N PHE A 68 -5.17 0.58 -8.63
CA PHE A 68 -5.88 0.33 -9.89
C PHE A 68 -6.04 1.61 -10.72
N GLU A 69 -6.42 2.72 -10.11
CA GLU A 69 -6.52 4.02 -10.77
C GLU A 69 -5.16 4.46 -11.33
N LEU A 70 -4.10 4.34 -10.53
CA LEU A 70 -2.74 4.59 -10.99
C LEU A 70 -2.41 3.74 -12.24
N ALA A 71 -2.71 2.45 -12.19
CA ALA A 71 -2.54 1.56 -13.34
C ALA A 71 -3.36 2.05 -14.56
N MET A 72 -4.63 2.42 -14.38
CA MET A 72 -5.49 2.92 -15.46
C MET A 72 -4.98 4.22 -16.08
N ILE A 73 -4.49 5.16 -15.26
CA ILE A 73 -3.88 6.41 -15.76
C ILE A 73 -2.69 6.09 -16.67
N PHE A 74 -1.78 5.23 -16.22
CA PHE A 74 -0.61 4.82 -17.02
C PHE A 74 -0.98 3.98 -18.25
N SER A 75 -2.03 3.17 -18.17
CA SER A 75 -2.56 2.38 -19.29
C SER A 75 -3.16 3.26 -20.38
N SER A 76 -4.01 4.24 -19.99
CA SER A 76 -4.66 5.15 -20.94
C SER A 76 -3.67 6.05 -21.68
N ARG A 77 -2.49 6.30 -21.09
CA ARG A 77 -1.43 7.17 -21.61
C ARG A 77 -0.17 6.41 -21.99
N ILE A 78 -0.29 5.11 -22.25
CA ILE A 78 0.83 4.21 -22.44
C ILE A 78 1.76 4.62 -23.60
N SER A 79 1.24 5.31 -24.61
CA SER A 79 1.98 5.64 -25.84
C SER A 79 2.19 7.13 -26.11
N GLU A 80 1.57 8.02 -25.33
CA GLU A 80 1.40 9.43 -25.75
C GLU A 80 1.93 10.48 -24.76
N GLU A 81 2.05 10.19 -23.46
CA GLU A 81 2.43 11.20 -22.48
C GLU A 81 3.56 10.79 -21.53
N GLU A 82 4.42 11.77 -21.22
CA GLU A 82 5.41 11.67 -20.16
C GLU A 82 4.81 12.04 -18.82
N LEU A 83 4.13 11.06 -18.22
CA LEU A 83 3.54 11.19 -16.89
C LEU A 83 4.57 11.38 -15.78
N ILE A 84 5.77 10.80 -15.97
CA ILE A 84 6.89 10.88 -15.02
C ILE A 84 8.19 11.08 -15.77
N TYR A 85 9.09 11.87 -15.16
CA TYR A 85 10.38 12.26 -15.71
C TYR A 85 10.32 12.69 -17.19
N PRO A 86 9.70 13.84 -17.51
CA PRO A 86 9.58 14.32 -18.89
C PRO A 86 10.92 14.71 -19.54
N SER A 87 11.98 14.86 -18.75
CA SER A 87 13.32 15.11 -19.29
C SER A 87 14.10 13.82 -19.60
N MET A 88 13.54 12.65 -19.28
CA MET A 88 14.22 11.37 -19.42
C MET A 88 14.19 10.88 -20.87
N LYS A 89 15.37 10.85 -21.51
CA LYS A 89 15.56 10.30 -22.86
C LYS A 89 15.47 8.77 -22.84
N CYS A 90 14.27 8.23 -22.83
CA CYS A 90 14.02 6.78 -22.88
C CYS A 90 12.70 6.47 -23.59
N ASN A 91 12.43 5.18 -23.82
CA ASN A 91 11.16 4.75 -24.41
C ASN A 91 10.01 4.95 -23.41
N HIS A 92 9.14 5.94 -23.65
CA HIS A 92 8.00 6.28 -22.78
C HIS A 92 7.05 5.10 -22.58
N TYR A 93 6.86 4.27 -23.61
CA TYR A 93 6.05 3.05 -23.50
C TYR A 93 6.61 2.11 -22.43
N ARG A 94 7.93 1.91 -22.38
CA ARG A 94 8.56 1.07 -21.36
C ARG A 94 8.45 1.68 -19.96
N LYS A 95 8.61 3.00 -19.81
CA LYS A 95 8.38 3.70 -18.53
C LYS A 95 6.97 3.44 -18.02
N ASN A 96 5.98 3.75 -18.85
CA ASN A 96 4.58 3.68 -18.45
C ASN A 96 4.16 2.23 -18.19
N MET A 97 4.63 1.28 -19.00
CA MET A 97 4.44 -0.15 -18.77
C MET A 97 5.03 -0.64 -17.46
N ALA A 98 6.21 -0.16 -17.05
CA ALA A 98 6.82 -0.56 -15.80
C ALA A 98 5.97 -0.14 -14.59
N ILE A 99 5.53 1.14 -14.56
CA ILE A 99 4.69 1.65 -13.48
C ILE A 99 3.32 0.97 -13.47
N LEU A 100 2.68 0.84 -14.64
CA LEU A 100 1.43 0.10 -14.83
C LEU A 100 1.54 -1.33 -14.28
N SER A 101 2.58 -2.06 -14.68
CA SER A 101 2.77 -3.46 -14.28
C SER A 101 2.98 -3.58 -12.78
N LEU A 102 3.78 -2.70 -12.18
CA LEU A 102 4.01 -2.69 -10.74
C LEU A 102 2.75 -2.34 -9.96
N ALA A 103 2.02 -1.29 -10.37
CA ALA A 103 0.78 -0.88 -9.72
C ALA A 103 -0.28 -2.00 -9.77
N ASN A 104 -0.44 -2.63 -10.93
CA ASN A 104 -1.35 -3.76 -11.10
C ASN A 104 -0.94 -4.97 -10.24
N ASN A 105 0.35 -5.33 -10.22
CA ASN A 105 0.79 -6.46 -9.39
C ASN A 105 0.67 -6.16 -7.90
N LEU A 106 0.98 -4.94 -7.45
CA LEU A 106 0.75 -4.51 -6.06
C LEU A 106 -0.73 -4.59 -5.69
N SER A 107 -1.63 -4.14 -6.57
CA SER A 107 -3.09 -4.22 -6.37
C SER A 107 -3.55 -5.67 -6.21
N ASN A 108 -3.14 -6.56 -7.12
CA ASN A 108 -3.45 -7.99 -7.04
C ASN A 108 -2.86 -8.66 -5.80
N THR A 109 -1.65 -8.28 -5.38
CA THR A 109 -1.05 -8.79 -4.16
C THR A 109 -1.80 -8.31 -2.91
N ALA A 110 -2.23 -7.05 -2.87
CA ALA A 110 -3.04 -6.52 -1.77
C ALA A 110 -4.36 -7.29 -1.61
N ILE A 111 -5.06 -7.54 -2.72
CA ILE A 111 -6.25 -8.41 -2.76
C ILE A 111 -5.91 -9.82 -2.23
N SER A 112 -4.80 -10.39 -2.69
CA SER A 112 -4.39 -11.74 -2.28
C SER A 112 -4.08 -11.83 -0.79
N ILE A 113 -3.41 -10.82 -0.21
CA ILE A 113 -3.13 -10.75 1.23
C ILE A 113 -4.43 -10.75 2.02
N ARG A 114 -5.38 -9.87 1.64
CA ARG A 114 -6.71 -9.80 2.25
C ARG A 114 -7.42 -11.15 2.23
N ASP A 115 -7.53 -11.75 1.05
CA ASP A 115 -8.27 -13.01 0.85
C ASP A 115 -7.62 -14.18 1.59
N LEU A 116 -6.28 -14.24 1.62
CA LEU A 116 -5.55 -15.26 2.37
C LEU A 116 -5.80 -15.11 3.87
N CYS A 117 -5.75 -13.88 4.41
CA CYS A 117 -6.08 -13.64 5.82
C CYS A 117 -7.53 -14.01 6.14
N GLN A 118 -8.51 -13.61 5.30
CA GLN A 118 -9.93 -13.96 5.47
C GLN A 118 -10.16 -15.48 5.49
N LYS A 119 -9.39 -16.22 4.69
CA LYS A 119 -9.42 -17.70 4.65
C LYS A 119 -8.53 -18.36 5.71
N GLY A 120 -7.75 -17.59 6.47
CA GLY A 120 -6.89 -18.12 7.53
C GLY A 120 -5.53 -18.66 7.10
N PHE A 121 -5.01 -18.23 5.96
CA PHE A 121 -3.70 -18.60 5.40
C PHE A 121 -2.61 -17.58 5.76
N ASP A 122 -2.37 -17.41 7.06
CA ASP A 122 -1.51 -16.36 7.63
C ASP A 122 -0.06 -16.39 7.07
N CYS A 123 0.59 -17.56 7.05
CA CYS A 123 1.97 -17.66 6.58
C CYS A 123 2.12 -17.23 5.11
N GLN A 124 1.16 -17.60 4.26
CA GLN A 124 1.14 -17.23 2.85
C GLN A 124 0.88 -15.73 2.70
N ALA A 125 -0.03 -15.17 3.50
CA ALA A 125 -0.31 -13.74 3.52
C ALA A 125 0.94 -12.93 3.92
N LYS A 126 1.67 -13.33 4.96
CA LYS A 126 2.93 -12.68 5.38
C LYS A 126 4.02 -12.74 4.31
N THR A 127 4.12 -13.86 3.61
CA THR A 127 5.06 -14.01 2.48
C THR A 127 4.74 -13.01 1.37
N LEU A 128 3.46 -12.88 1.01
CA LEU A 128 3.00 -11.89 0.02
C LEU A 128 3.16 -10.46 0.51
N LEU A 129 2.90 -10.19 1.79
CA LEU A 129 3.08 -8.86 2.38
C LEU A 129 4.54 -8.41 2.34
N ARG A 130 5.49 -9.32 2.52
CA ARG A 130 6.90 -9.02 2.31
C ARG A 130 7.18 -8.62 0.87
N TRP A 131 6.73 -9.42 -0.10
CA TRP A 131 6.90 -9.08 -1.51
C TRP A 131 6.28 -7.72 -1.83
N PHE A 132 5.07 -7.46 -1.31
CA PHE A 132 4.38 -6.18 -1.45
C PHE A 132 5.24 -5.05 -0.91
N SER A 133 5.78 -5.19 0.31
CA SER A 133 6.64 -4.18 0.93
C SER A 133 7.89 -3.88 0.09
N GLU A 134 8.59 -4.91 -0.38
CA GLU A 134 9.79 -4.74 -1.21
C GLU A 134 9.48 -4.06 -2.56
N MET A 135 8.38 -4.46 -3.21
CA MET A 135 7.97 -3.88 -4.50
C MET A 135 7.38 -2.48 -4.36
N SER A 136 6.64 -2.20 -3.29
CA SER A 136 6.10 -0.86 -3.00
C SER A 136 7.21 0.14 -2.73
N ASP A 137 8.24 -0.28 -1.97
CA ASP A 137 9.42 0.53 -1.71
C ASP A 137 10.25 0.74 -3.00
N THR A 138 10.35 -0.29 -3.83
CA THR A 138 11.04 -0.20 -5.12
C THR A 138 10.34 0.79 -6.06
N LEU A 139 9.00 0.73 -6.15
CA LEU A 139 8.21 1.68 -6.92
C LEU A 139 8.44 3.12 -6.48
N ASN A 140 8.33 3.38 -5.17
CA ASN A 140 8.59 4.71 -4.62
C ASN A 140 10.03 5.17 -4.89
N ALA A 141 11.01 4.28 -4.75
CA ALA A 141 12.40 4.62 -5.03
C ALA A 141 12.63 4.96 -6.52
N MET A 142 11.95 4.28 -7.44
CA MET A 142 12.00 4.60 -8.87
C MET A 142 11.30 5.91 -9.24
N LEU A 143 10.26 6.30 -8.49
CA LEU A 143 9.59 7.59 -8.65
C LEU A 143 10.38 8.75 -8.02
N PHE A 144 11.30 8.44 -7.11
CA PHE A 144 12.22 9.43 -6.55
C PHE A 144 13.51 9.56 -7.37
N ASP A 145 14.15 8.44 -7.70
CA ASP A 145 15.43 8.35 -8.39
C ASP A 145 15.28 7.84 -9.83
N GLN A 146 15.46 8.75 -10.79
CA GLN A 146 15.36 8.47 -12.22
C GLN A 146 16.35 7.40 -12.69
N GLU A 147 17.55 7.28 -12.07
CA GLU A 147 18.52 6.26 -12.46
C GLU A 147 18.02 4.85 -12.14
N MET A 148 17.28 4.71 -11.03
CA MET A 148 16.64 3.45 -10.67
C MET A 148 15.59 3.11 -11.73
N LEU A 149 14.66 4.00 -12.06
CA LEU A 149 13.69 3.69 -13.12
C LEU A 149 14.37 3.33 -14.45
N THR A 150 15.43 4.05 -14.81
CA THR A 150 16.23 3.76 -16.02
C THR A 150 16.79 2.35 -15.98
N ALA A 151 17.39 1.96 -14.87
CA ALA A 151 17.91 0.62 -14.70
C ALA A 151 16.80 -0.43 -14.80
N TYR A 152 15.61 -0.17 -14.27
CA TYR A 152 14.51 -1.15 -14.22
C TYR A 152 14.02 -1.54 -15.61
N ILE A 153 13.97 -0.57 -16.52
CA ILE A 153 13.46 -0.76 -17.89
C ILE A 153 14.55 -1.11 -18.91
N THR A 154 15.79 -1.25 -18.44
CA THR A 154 16.94 -1.62 -19.28
C THR A 154 17.06 -3.13 -19.34
N ASP A 155 17.05 -3.69 -20.54
CA ASP A 155 17.20 -5.13 -20.74
C ASP A 155 18.61 -5.58 -20.31
N CYS A 156 18.68 -6.69 -19.57
CA CYS A 156 19.94 -7.38 -19.28
C CYS A 156 20.14 -8.53 -20.26
N GLU A 157 21.37 -8.69 -20.77
CA GLU A 157 21.69 -9.77 -21.71
C GLU A 157 21.77 -11.14 -21.03
N ASP A 158 22.13 -11.15 -19.74
CA ASP A 158 22.28 -12.36 -18.93
C ASP A 158 21.99 -12.12 -17.44
N SER A 159 21.91 -13.21 -16.68
CA SER A 159 21.62 -13.19 -15.24
C SER A 159 22.73 -12.57 -14.38
N SER A 160 23.97 -12.51 -14.88
CA SER A 160 25.10 -11.85 -14.20
C SER A 160 24.96 -10.34 -14.27
N GLN A 161 24.55 -9.80 -15.43
CA GLN A 161 24.21 -8.39 -15.61
C GLN A 161 22.99 -8.02 -14.76
N GLU A 162 21.94 -8.85 -14.78
CA GLU A 162 20.74 -8.67 -13.96
C GLU A 162 21.09 -8.60 -12.46
N TYR A 163 21.89 -9.54 -11.95
CA TYR A 163 22.32 -9.52 -10.55
C TYR A 163 23.18 -8.30 -10.20
N LYS A 164 24.08 -7.87 -11.10
CA LYS A 164 24.88 -6.65 -10.89
C LYS A 164 24.00 -5.41 -10.83
N GLN A 165 23.01 -5.32 -11.72
CA GLN A 165 22.06 -4.21 -11.76
C GLN A 165 21.18 -4.21 -10.51
N TRP A 166 20.63 -5.36 -10.12
CA TRP A 166 19.91 -5.53 -8.87
C TRP A 166 20.74 -5.13 -7.66
N ARG A 167 22.00 -5.58 -7.57
CA ARG A 167 22.88 -5.22 -6.44
C ARG A 167 23.15 -3.72 -6.37
N LYS A 168 23.31 -3.08 -7.53
CA LYS A 168 23.61 -1.64 -7.65
C LYS A 168 22.40 -0.76 -7.32
N TYR A 169 21.21 -1.13 -7.80
CA TYR A 169 20.02 -0.29 -7.72
C TYR A 169 18.96 -0.82 -6.76
N TYR A 170 18.68 -2.13 -6.72
CA TYR A 170 17.51 -2.68 -6.01
C TYR A 170 17.81 -3.47 -4.75
N SER A 171 19.08 -3.55 -4.32
CA SER A 171 19.37 -4.20 -3.04
C SER A 171 18.62 -3.49 -1.89
N PRO A 172 18.14 -4.22 -0.86
CA PRO A 172 17.34 -3.62 0.20
C PRO A 172 18.01 -2.43 0.90
N LYS A 173 19.34 -2.40 0.93
CA LYS A 173 20.10 -1.27 1.48
C LYS A 173 20.03 -0.04 0.58
N VAL A 174 20.11 -0.21 -0.74
CA VAL A 174 20.07 0.89 -1.71
C VAL A 174 18.68 1.52 -1.71
N VAL A 175 17.62 0.72 -1.88
CA VAL A 175 16.23 1.20 -1.86
C VAL A 175 15.92 1.96 -0.56
N ARG A 176 16.29 1.41 0.60
CA ARG A 176 16.08 2.09 1.89
C ARG A 176 16.82 3.42 1.99
N ASN A 177 18.07 3.48 1.54
CA ASN A 177 18.84 4.72 1.56
C ASN A 177 18.25 5.76 0.61
N THR A 178 17.75 5.35 -0.56
CA THR A 178 17.05 6.24 -1.49
C THR A 178 15.80 6.83 -0.85
N LEU A 179 14.96 5.99 -0.23
CA LEU A 179 13.75 6.45 0.45
C LEU A 179 14.04 7.32 1.69
N LYS A 180 15.11 7.04 2.44
CA LYS A 180 15.55 7.90 3.56
C LYS A 180 15.93 9.32 3.10
N LYS A 181 16.51 9.46 1.90
CA LYS A 181 16.78 10.78 1.31
C LYS A 181 15.47 11.51 1.01
N PHE A 182 14.53 10.84 0.35
CA PHE A 182 13.20 11.38 0.11
C PHE A 182 12.53 11.85 1.40
N GLU A 183 12.49 11.00 2.43
CA GLU A 183 11.89 11.30 3.74
C GLU A 183 12.54 12.54 4.39
N SER A 184 13.84 12.76 4.17
CA SER A 184 14.54 13.94 4.68
C SER A 184 14.28 15.23 3.88
N GLU A 185 14.04 15.11 2.57
CA GLU A 185 13.90 16.24 1.64
C GLU A 185 12.46 16.74 1.52
N LEU A 186 11.47 15.83 1.64
CA LEU A 186 10.12 16.07 1.17
C LEU A 186 9.02 15.78 2.19
N CYS A 187 9.35 15.39 3.43
CA CYS A 187 8.32 15.20 4.48
C CYS A 187 7.61 16.53 4.82
N THR A 188 6.31 16.56 4.57
CA THR A 188 5.36 17.54 5.12
C THR A 188 5.33 17.45 6.66
N GLU A 189 4.83 18.48 7.34
CA GLU A 189 4.60 18.42 8.80
C GLU A 189 3.75 17.20 9.19
N PHE A 190 2.76 16.87 8.36
CA PHE A 190 1.88 15.73 8.57
C PHE A 190 2.62 14.37 8.59
N GLU A 191 3.65 14.21 7.75
CA GLU A 191 4.45 12.98 7.68
C GLU A 191 5.43 12.86 8.85
N LYS A 192 5.83 14.00 9.43
CA LYS A 192 6.64 14.03 10.66
C LYS A 192 5.82 13.58 11.87
N ASP A 193 4.54 13.92 11.93
CA ASP A 193 3.65 13.53 13.03
C ASP A 193 3.35 12.02 13.05
N ILE A 194 3.37 11.35 11.88
CA ILE A 194 3.08 9.91 11.76
C ILE A 194 4.35 9.04 11.80
N ASN A 195 5.52 9.67 11.67
CA ASN A 195 6.83 9.02 11.71
C ASN A 195 6.92 7.83 10.72
N ILE A 196 6.73 8.15 9.43
CA ILE A 196 6.70 7.18 8.33
C ILE A 196 7.94 6.28 8.28
N SER A 197 9.13 6.85 8.53
CA SER A 197 10.39 6.09 8.56
C SER A 197 10.34 4.98 9.61
N ASP A 198 9.90 5.29 10.83
CA ASP A 198 9.84 4.31 11.92
C ASP A 198 8.81 3.23 11.61
N LYS A 199 7.65 3.57 11.04
CA LYS A 199 6.65 2.58 10.63
C LYS A 199 7.15 1.63 9.54
N ARG A 200 7.89 2.15 8.57
CA ARG A 200 8.51 1.33 7.53
C ARG A 200 9.59 0.42 8.11
N GLU A 201 10.41 0.91 9.04
CA GLU A 201 11.44 0.14 9.71
C GLU A 201 10.85 -0.94 10.64
N GLU A 202 9.77 -0.64 11.34
CA GLU A 202 8.98 -1.58 12.14
C GLU A 202 8.42 -2.71 11.28
N ASN A 203 7.71 -2.39 10.19
CA ASN A 203 7.17 -3.38 9.27
C ASN A 203 8.26 -4.24 8.64
N TYR A 204 9.37 -3.64 8.19
CA TYR A 204 10.50 -4.38 7.64
C TYR A 204 11.11 -5.33 8.67
N THR A 205 11.30 -4.86 9.90
CA THR A 205 11.87 -5.69 10.99
C THR A 205 10.96 -6.86 11.31
N TRP A 206 9.66 -6.61 11.42
CA TRP A 206 8.67 -7.65 11.64
C TRP A 206 8.68 -8.67 10.49
N LEU A 207 8.56 -8.22 9.23
CA LEU A 207 8.58 -9.07 8.04
C LEU A 207 9.90 -9.85 7.87
N SER A 208 11.02 -9.30 8.35
CA SER A 208 12.33 -9.96 8.27
C SER A 208 12.39 -11.26 9.07
N GLN A 209 11.55 -11.42 10.09
CA GLN A 209 11.45 -12.67 10.87
C GLN A 209 10.87 -13.81 10.03
N TYR A 210 10.03 -13.48 9.05
CA TYR A 210 9.36 -14.43 8.15
C TYR A 210 10.20 -14.81 6.92
N SER A 211 11.40 -14.24 6.79
CA SER A 211 12.35 -14.48 5.69
C SER A 211 12.96 -15.88 5.66
N HIS A 212 13.23 -16.41 6.85
CA HIS A 212 14.26 -17.42 7.03
C HIS A 212 13.68 -18.76 7.42
N ALA A 213 12.54 -19.16 6.82
CA ALA A 213 11.85 -20.40 7.16
C ALA A 213 11.89 -20.69 8.67
N ASP A 214 11.72 -19.63 9.48
CA ASP A 214 12.03 -19.68 10.90
C ASP A 214 11.02 -20.61 11.56
N PHE A 215 11.52 -21.58 12.32
CA PHE A 215 10.67 -22.64 12.86
C PHE A 215 9.55 -22.07 13.73
N ILE A 216 9.86 -21.09 14.58
CA ILE A 216 8.88 -20.50 15.49
C ILE A 216 7.80 -19.75 14.72
N THR A 217 8.22 -18.99 13.72
CA THR A 217 7.33 -18.29 12.80
C THR A 217 6.38 -19.22 12.05
N GLN A 218 6.92 -20.30 11.47
CA GLN A 218 6.14 -21.31 10.76
C GLN A 218 5.20 -22.06 11.70
N PHE A 219 5.67 -22.35 12.91
CA PHE A 219 4.88 -22.95 13.96
C PHE A 219 3.71 -22.04 14.34
N ILE A 220 3.95 -20.79 14.74
CA ILE A 220 2.88 -19.84 15.15
C ILE A 220 1.85 -19.67 14.03
N SER A 221 2.28 -19.56 12.78
CA SER A 221 1.38 -19.34 11.64
C SER A 221 0.55 -20.60 11.27
N ALA A 222 0.90 -21.77 11.79
CA ALA A 222 0.18 -23.03 11.55
C ALA A 222 -0.93 -23.32 12.58
N TYR A 223 -1.05 -22.49 13.62
CA TYR A 223 -2.07 -22.64 14.66
C TYR A 223 -3.00 -21.41 14.70
N ALA A 224 -4.27 -21.65 14.99
CA ALA A 224 -5.23 -20.62 15.35
C ALA A 224 -5.64 -20.80 16.81
N ASP A 225 -5.61 -19.69 17.53
CA ASP A 225 -6.25 -19.61 18.83
C ASP A 225 -7.76 -19.55 18.63
N ASN A 226 -8.48 -20.35 19.38
CA ASN A 226 -9.93 -20.32 19.40
C ASN A 226 -10.34 -19.48 20.61
N GLU A 227 -11.04 -18.35 20.39
CA GLU A 227 -11.42 -17.43 21.48
C GLU A 227 -12.20 -18.12 22.62
N ASN A 228 -12.79 -19.30 22.36
CA ASN A 228 -13.57 -20.08 23.31
C ASN A 228 -12.87 -21.35 23.84
N ASP A 229 -11.64 -21.65 23.44
CA ASP A 229 -10.96 -22.92 23.77
C ASP A 229 -9.53 -22.65 24.25
N GLU A 230 -9.13 -23.23 25.38
CA GLU A 230 -7.76 -23.08 25.92
C GLU A 230 -6.67 -23.75 25.06
N GLN A 231 -7.04 -24.41 23.95
CA GLN A 231 -6.13 -25.15 23.08
C GLN A 231 -6.09 -24.57 21.67
N SER A 232 -4.92 -24.09 21.27
CA SER A 232 -4.64 -23.72 19.87
C SER A 232 -4.76 -24.97 18.97
N ARG A 233 -5.36 -24.80 17.78
CA ARG A 233 -5.58 -25.91 16.83
C ARG A 233 -4.77 -25.69 15.57
N LEU A 234 -4.25 -26.77 15.01
CA LEU A 234 -3.64 -26.77 13.67
C LEU A 234 -4.68 -26.35 12.63
N THR A 235 -4.34 -25.38 11.79
CA THR A 235 -5.25 -24.81 10.78
C THR A 235 -5.09 -25.48 9.42
N PHE A 236 -5.41 -26.77 9.34
CA PHE A 236 -5.43 -27.44 8.04
C PHE A 236 -6.59 -26.92 7.18
N GLY A 237 -6.28 -26.34 6.02
CA GLY A 237 -7.28 -25.74 5.13
C GLY A 237 -7.65 -24.29 5.46
N GLY A 238 -6.95 -23.67 6.43
CA GLY A 238 -7.15 -22.29 6.85
C GLY A 238 -8.19 -22.14 7.96
N ALA A 239 -7.91 -21.25 8.92
CA ALA A 239 -8.89 -20.77 9.89
C ALA A 239 -8.54 -19.34 10.29
N GLN A 240 -9.54 -18.47 10.39
CA GLN A 240 -9.34 -17.11 10.86
C GLN A 240 -8.72 -17.13 12.27
N SER A 241 -7.71 -16.28 12.48
CA SER A 241 -6.95 -16.24 13.73
C SER A 241 -6.48 -14.83 14.06
N GLU A 242 -6.08 -14.59 15.30
CA GLU A 242 -5.48 -13.32 15.70
C GLU A 242 -4.21 -13.00 14.91
N GLN A 243 -3.47 -14.02 14.47
CA GLN A 243 -2.30 -13.83 13.60
C GLN A 243 -2.67 -13.23 12.25
N CYS A 244 -3.79 -13.67 11.66
CA CYS A 244 -4.30 -13.07 10.41
C CYS A 244 -4.67 -11.60 10.61
N LEU A 245 -5.24 -11.24 11.77
CA LEU A 245 -5.52 -9.85 12.11
C LEU A 245 -4.24 -9.03 12.22
N ILE A 246 -3.21 -9.51 12.92
CA ILE A 246 -1.90 -8.84 13.00
C ILE A 246 -1.30 -8.66 11.60
N THR A 247 -1.42 -9.66 10.72
CA THR A 247 -0.97 -9.55 9.32
C THR A 247 -1.75 -8.49 8.54
N LEU A 248 -3.07 -8.44 8.69
CA LEU A 248 -3.89 -7.36 8.13
C LEU A 248 -3.47 -6.01 8.69
N GLU A 249 -3.12 -5.94 9.97
CA GLU A 249 -2.71 -4.70 10.60
C GLU A 249 -1.40 -4.15 9.98
N HIS A 250 -0.40 -5.02 9.82
CA HIS A 250 0.85 -4.66 9.14
C HIS A 250 0.64 -4.37 7.65
N ALA A 251 -0.27 -5.08 6.98
CA ALA A 251 -0.62 -4.82 5.59
C ALA A 251 -1.22 -3.43 5.40
N THR A 252 -2.22 -3.08 6.21
CA THR A 252 -2.81 -1.74 6.23
C THR A 252 -1.75 -0.66 6.49
N SER A 253 -0.86 -0.87 7.47
CA SER A 253 0.21 0.07 7.77
C SER A 253 1.20 0.25 6.61
N GLN A 254 1.62 -0.85 5.98
CA GLN A 254 2.55 -0.79 4.85
C GLN A 254 1.93 -0.10 3.63
N MET A 255 0.66 -0.40 3.31
CA MET A 255 -0.05 0.25 2.21
C MET A 255 -0.24 1.74 2.45
N PHE A 256 -0.61 2.12 3.67
CA PHE A 256 -0.70 3.51 4.08
C PHE A 256 0.64 4.26 3.89
N VAL A 257 1.74 3.72 4.42
CA VAL A 257 3.08 4.32 4.27
C VAL A 257 3.47 4.44 2.80
N PHE A 258 3.29 3.36 2.03
CA PHE A 258 3.57 3.35 0.59
C PHE A 258 2.83 4.47 -0.12
N GLN A 259 1.54 4.62 0.17
CA GLN A 259 0.66 5.60 -0.47
C GLN A 259 1.02 7.03 -0.10
N CYS A 260 1.31 7.32 1.17
CA CYS A 260 1.78 8.65 1.57
C CYS A 260 3.04 9.07 0.79
N ILE A 261 4.01 8.16 0.64
CA ILE A 261 5.22 8.42 -0.13
C ILE A 261 4.90 8.59 -1.62
N LEU A 262 4.11 7.66 -2.19
CA LEU A 262 3.71 7.66 -3.59
C LEU A 262 3.08 9.00 -4.00
N PHE A 263 2.08 9.49 -3.25
CA PHE A 263 1.40 10.73 -3.62
C PHE A 263 2.27 11.95 -3.46
N ASN A 264 3.10 12.00 -2.42
CA ASN A 264 4.05 13.10 -2.29
C ASN A 264 5.04 13.11 -3.46
N LEU A 265 5.52 11.95 -3.92
CA LEU A 265 6.37 11.87 -5.10
C LEU A 265 5.63 12.32 -6.35
N LEU A 266 4.42 11.83 -6.60
CA LEU A 266 3.64 12.24 -7.78
C LEU A 266 3.34 13.74 -7.78
N ALA A 267 2.92 14.31 -6.64
CA ALA A 267 2.59 15.72 -6.51
C ALA A 267 3.81 16.64 -6.60
N LYS A 268 4.90 16.32 -5.89
CA LYS A 268 6.07 17.20 -5.74
C LYS A 268 7.13 16.98 -6.81
N ASN A 269 7.40 15.73 -7.19
CA ASN A 269 8.47 15.41 -8.14
C ASN A 269 7.96 15.31 -9.58
N HIS A 270 6.69 14.98 -9.78
CA HIS A 270 6.10 14.79 -11.12
C HIS A 270 5.00 15.80 -11.45
N GLU A 271 4.74 16.77 -10.57
CA GLU A 271 3.79 17.87 -10.78
C GLU A 271 2.34 17.42 -11.04
N TRP A 272 1.91 16.29 -10.49
CA TRP A 272 0.54 15.75 -10.65
C TRP A 272 -0.57 16.54 -9.93
N ASN A 273 -0.29 17.79 -9.52
CA ASN A 273 -1.20 18.63 -8.74
C ASN A 273 -2.55 18.94 -9.43
N GLY A 274 -2.71 18.61 -10.71
CA GLY A 274 -3.97 18.73 -11.46
C GLY A 274 -4.45 17.46 -12.17
N LEU A 275 -3.77 16.32 -11.97
CA LEU A 275 -4.15 15.03 -12.56
C LEU A 275 -5.00 14.15 -11.63
N VAL A 276 -4.97 14.44 -10.33
CA VAL A 276 -5.80 13.76 -9.33
C VAL A 276 -7.07 14.59 -9.12
N HIS A 277 -8.23 14.02 -9.42
CA HIS A 277 -9.51 14.70 -9.24
C HIS A 277 -9.81 14.94 -7.75
N ASP A 278 -10.57 16.00 -7.41
CA ASP A 278 -10.90 16.34 -6.02
C ASP A 278 -11.57 15.17 -5.24
N GLN A 279 -12.27 14.27 -5.95
CA GLN A 279 -12.88 13.07 -5.40
C GLN A 279 -11.87 11.96 -5.05
N GLU A 280 -10.85 11.76 -5.89
CA GLU A 280 -9.73 10.85 -5.59
C GLU A 280 -8.96 11.38 -4.37
N ARG A 281 -8.72 12.71 -4.31
CA ARG A 281 -8.17 13.42 -3.13
C ARG A 281 -8.97 13.20 -1.86
N LEU A 282 -10.30 13.14 -1.97
CA LEU A 282 -11.17 12.78 -0.86
C LEU A 282 -10.88 11.35 -0.41
N GLU A 283 -10.90 10.36 -1.32
CA GLU A 283 -10.60 8.95 -1.02
C GLU A 283 -9.23 8.74 -0.36
N TRP A 284 -8.23 9.53 -0.77
CA TRP A 284 -6.92 9.58 -0.14
C TRP A 284 -6.96 10.10 1.30
N CYS A 285 -7.76 11.14 1.57
CA CYS A 285 -8.03 11.61 2.94
C CYS A 285 -8.81 10.59 3.78
N LEU A 286 -9.69 9.77 3.16
CA LEU A 286 -10.42 8.70 3.84
C LEU A 286 -9.46 7.60 4.31
N LEU A 287 -8.51 7.19 3.47
CA LEU A 287 -7.48 6.20 3.84
C LEU A 287 -6.61 6.70 5.00
N ILE A 288 -6.22 7.98 4.95
CA ILE A 288 -5.49 8.64 6.05
C ILE A 288 -6.30 8.61 7.35
N GLU A 289 -7.60 8.87 7.29
CA GLU A 289 -8.46 8.88 8.48
C GLU A 289 -8.70 7.48 9.05
N VAL A 290 -8.97 6.47 8.21
CA VAL A 290 -9.08 5.06 8.65
C VAL A 290 -7.81 4.65 9.39
N TYR A 291 -6.64 4.99 8.84
CA TYR A 291 -5.37 4.72 9.51
C TYR A 291 -5.23 5.47 10.86
N LYS A 292 -5.53 6.78 10.90
CA LYS A 292 -5.48 7.57 12.15
C LYS A 292 -6.38 7.00 13.24
N GLN A 293 -7.63 6.67 12.90
CA GLN A 293 -8.61 6.20 13.87
C GLN A 293 -8.24 4.85 14.48
N HIS A 294 -7.57 3.99 13.71
CA HIS A 294 -7.20 2.65 14.18
C HIS A 294 -5.85 2.59 14.87
N TYR A 295 -4.86 3.35 14.40
CA TYR A 295 -3.48 3.18 14.84
C TYR A 295 -2.95 4.32 15.72
N LEU A 296 -3.44 5.55 15.55
CA LEU A 296 -2.99 6.67 16.38
C LEU A 296 -3.83 6.85 17.66
N LYS A 297 -5.08 6.38 17.71
CA LYS A 297 -5.88 6.44 18.95
C LYS A 297 -5.47 5.40 19.99
N LYS A 298 -4.90 4.25 19.59
CA LYS A 298 -4.38 3.23 20.52
C LYS A 298 -3.10 3.67 21.27
N SER A 299 -2.40 4.71 20.81
CA SER A 299 -1.19 5.25 21.47
C SER A 299 -1.46 6.38 22.46
N TYR A 300 -2.72 6.76 22.69
CA TYR A 300 -3.13 7.84 23.61
C TYR A 300 -4.16 7.41 24.68
N LEU A 301 -4.38 6.12 24.87
CA LEU A 301 -5.12 5.53 26.00
C LEU A 301 -4.23 4.50 26.71
#